data_AF-A0AAJ7W1Q3-F1
#
_entry.id   AF-A0AAJ7W1Q3-F1
#
_cell.length_a   1.000
_cell.length_b   1.000
_cell.length_c   1.000
_cell.angle_alpha   90.00
_cell.angle_beta   90.00
_cell.angle_gamma   90.00
#
_symmetry.space_group_name_H-M   'P 1'
#
loop_
_entity.id
_entity.type
_entity.pdbx_description
1 polymer ?
#
loop_
_entity_poly.entity_id
_entity_poly.type
_entity_poly.pdbx_seq_one_letter_code
_entity_poly.pdbx_strand_id
1 'polypeptide(L)'
;MTERMTLTFHSPIMEETEKNLTTGTLEQRKEAFKDDEELMKETTKFVTEVIETATTEASKRKYQIEGADASEGSRLKGGDRISGWNTRARGFCNRILNALCPCLTNNGK
;
A
#
# COMPACT_ATOMS: atom_id res chain seq x y z
N MET A 1 2.55 63.07 -24.81
CA MET A 1 1.37 62.19 -24.97
C MET A 1 1.82 60.79 -24.61
N THR A 2 1.34 60.24 -23.50
CA THR A 2 1.72 58.90 -23.02
C THR A 2 0.65 57.91 -23.47
N GLU A 3 0.96 57.12 -24.50
CA GLU A 3 0.11 56.03 -24.95
C GLU A 3 0.05 54.94 -23.86
N ARG A 4 -1.16 54.63 -23.40
CA ARG A 4 -1.40 53.49 -22.53
C ARG A 4 -1.37 52.22 -23.38
N MET A 5 -0.29 51.45 -23.30
CA MET A 5 -0.26 50.09 -23.82
C MET A 5 -1.13 49.19 -22.93
N THR A 6 -2.35 48.92 -23.37
CA THR A 6 -3.20 47.87 -22.77
C THR A 6 -2.67 46.50 -23.15
N LEU A 7 -2.04 45.82 -22.19
CA LEU A 7 -1.64 44.42 -22.32
C LEU A 7 -2.85 43.53 -22.03
N THR A 8 -3.46 42.94 -23.05
CA THR A 8 -4.48 41.90 -22.91
C THR A 8 -3.81 40.53 -22.86
N PHE A 9 -3.84 39.88 -21.70
CA PHE A 9 -3.44 38.49 -21.55
C PHE A 9 -4.63 37.60 -21.91
N HIS A 10 -4.54 36.88 -23.04
CA HIS A 10 -5.43 35.77 -23.31
C HIS A 10 -4.87 34.54 -22.59
N SER A 11 -5.60 34.04 -21.60
CA SER A 11 -5.28 32.75 -20.97
C SER A 11 -5.38 31.65 -22.02
N PRO A 12 -4.48 30.65 -22.05
CA PRO A 12 -4.61 29.54 -22.97
C PRO A 12 -5.98 28.92 -22.82
N ILE A 13 -6.68 28.71 -23.94
CA ILE A 13 -7.92 27.95 -23.95
C ILE A 13 -7.50 26.53 -23.58
N MET A 14 -7.69 26.14 -22.31
CA MET A 14 -7.57 24.74 -21.91
C MET A 14 -8.43 23.91 -22.86
N GLU A 15 -7.82 22.88 -23.45
CA GLU A 15 -8.52 21.98 -24.35
C GLU A 15 -9.70 21.33 -23.63
N GLU A 16 -10.78 21.03 -24.36
CA GLU A 16 -12.00 20.48 -23.79
C GLU A 16 -11.72 19.15 -23.05
N THR A 17 -10.75 18.38 -23.53
CA THR A 17 -10.19 17.17 -22.91
C THR A 17 -9.58 17.44 -21.53
N GLU A 18 -8.73 18.46 -21.39
CA GLU A 18 -8.13 18.86 -20.10
C GLU A 18 -9.17 19.37 -19.10
N LYS A 19 -10.19 20.09 -19.60
CA LYS A 19 -11.33 20.52 -18.77
C LYS A 19 -12.15 19.34 -18.30
N ASN A 20 -12.40 18.36 -19.17
CA ASN A 20 -13.14 17.16 -18.83
C ASN A 20 -12.40 16.31 -17.80
N LEU A 21 -11.06 16.21 -17.87
CA LEU A 21 -10.20 15.54 -16.88
C LEU A 21 -10.29 16.16 -15.48
N THR A 22 -10.49 17.47 -15.38
CA THR A 22 -10.42 18.20 -14.10
C THR A 22 -11.79 18.56 -13.52
N THR A 23 -12.77 18.86 -14.37
CA THR A 23 -14.06 19.44 -13.98
C THR A 23 -15.28 18.63 -14.42
N GLY A 24 -15.08 17.58 -15.24
CA GLY A 24 -16.16 16.70 -15.70
C GLY A 24 -16.72 15.79 -14.60
N THR A 25 -17.85 15.15 -14.90
CA THR A 25 -18.39 14.05 -14.07
C THR A 25 -17.39 12.90 -14.00
N LEU A 26 -17.56 11.96 -13.04
CA LEU A 26 -16.65 10.83 -12.91
C LEU A 26 -16.52 10.02 -14.22
N GLU A 27 -17.61 9.85 -14.96
CA GLU A 27 -17.59 8.98 -16.14
C GLU A 27 -16.94 9.71 -17.32
N GLN A 28 -17.19 11.01 -17.47
CA GLN A 28 -16.46 11.87 -18.40
C GLN A 28 -14.95 11.91 -18.10
N ARG A 29 -14.57 11.97 -16.82
CA ARG A 29 -13.17 11.91 -16.42
C ARG A 29 -12.52 10.58 -16.77
N LYS A 30 -13.25 9.47 -16.60
CA LYS A 30 -12.75 8.13 -17.00
C LYS A 30 -12.60 8.00 -18.51
N GLU A 31 -13.50 8.55 -19.29
CA GLU A 31 -13.42 8.54 -20.76
C GLU A 31 -12.25 9.42 -21.22
N ALA A 32 -12.18 10.67 -20.76
CA ALA A 32 -11.08 11.57 -21.10
C ALA A 32 -9.70 11.02 -20.68
N PHE A 33 -9.62 10.33 -19.55
CA PHE A 33 -8.40 9.65 -19.11
C PHE A 33 -7.98 8.50 -20.04
N LYS A 34 -8.93 7.77 -20.62
CA LYS A 34 -8.65 6.65 -21.54
C LYS A 34 -8.30 7.12 -22.95
N ASP A 35 -8.86 8.25 -23.36
CA ASP A 35 -8.67 8.79 -24.70
C ASP A 35 -7.29 9.45 -24.89
N ASP A 36 -6.65 9.87 -23.79
CA ASP A 36 -5.30 10.43 -23.81
C ASP A 36 -4.24 9.31 -23.93
N GLU A 37 -3.69 9.16 -25.15
CA GLU A 37 -2.71 8.12 -25.49
C GLU A 37 -1.39 8.27 -24.72
N GLU A 38 -0.90 9.51 -24.54
CA GLU A 38 0.36 9.77 -23.85
C GLU A 38 0.23 9.44 -22.36
N LEU A 39 -0.87 9.89 -21.75
CA LEU A 39 -1.20 9.59 -20.35
C LEU A 39 -1.36 8.08 -20.11
N MET A 40 -2.04 7.37 -21.01
CA MET A 40 -2.23 5.93 -20.89
C MET A 40 -0.91 5.15 -21.05
N LYS A 41 -0.02 5.62 -21.92
CA LYS A 41 1.33 5.07 -22.08
C LYS A 41 2.17 5.26 -20.82
N GLU A 42 2.18 6.45 -20.23
CA GLU A 42 2.88 6.71 -18.97
C GLU A 42 2.28 5.91 -17.81
N THR A 43 0.96 5.82 -17.73
CA THR A 43 0.26 5.02 -16.71
C THR A 43 0.65 3.55 -16.80
N THR A 44 0.70 3.00 -18.02
CA THR A 44 1.11 1.60 -18.24
C THR A 44 2.56 1.38 -17.83
N LYS A 45 3.44 2.31 -18.17
CA LYS A 45 4.86 2.28 -17.78
C LYS A 45 5.00 2.27 -16.25
N PHE A 46 4.33 3.19 -15.56
CA PHE A 46 4.34 3.26 -14.10
C PHE A 46 3.86 1.95 -13.45
N VAL A 47 2.74 1.39 -13.90
CA VAL A 47 2.22 0.12 -13.39
C VAL A 47 3.24 -1.01 -13.59
N THR A 48 3.89 -1.05 -14.75
CA THR A 48 4.93 -2.04 -15.06
C THR A 48 6.13 -1.91 -14.10
N GLU A 49 6.64 -0.69 -13.89
CA GLU A 49 7.75 -0.43 -12.97
C GLU A 49 7.43 -0.84 -11.52
N VAL A 50 6.19 -0.61 -11.07
CA VAL A 50 5.74 -1.03 -9.73
C VAL A 50 5.74 -2.56 -9.62
N ILE A 51 5.26 -3.27 -10.64
CA ILE A 51 5.25 -4.75 -10.67
C ILE A 51 6.68 -5.29 -10.67
N GLU A 52 7.56 -4.74 -11.51
CA GLU A 52 8.97 -5.13 -11.58
C GLU A 52 9.70 -4.90 -10.25
N THR A 53 9.44 -3.75 -9.62
CA THR A 53 10.02 -3.43 -8.31
C THR A 53 9.52 -4.40 -7.23
N ALA A 54 8.22 -4.66 -7.20
CA ALA A 54 7.61 -5.57 -6.23
C ALA A 54 8.12 -7.00 -6.41
N THR A 55 8.25 -7.48 -7.64
CA THR A 55 8.79 -8.82 -7.95
C THR A 55 10.27 -8.93 -7.61
N THR A 56 11.06 -7.88 -7.87
CA THR A 56 12.47 -7.82 -7.49
C THR A 56 12.65 -7.86 -5.98
N GLU A 57 11.90 -7.04 -5.24
CA GLU A 57 11.94 -7.03 -3.77
C GLU A 57 11.44 -8.35 -3.16
N ALA A 58 10.39 -8.96 -3.71
CA ALA A 58 9.92 -10.28 -3.28
C ALA A 58 10.98 -11.37 -3.52
N SER A 59 11.63 -11.36 -4.68
CA SER A 59 12.70 -12.31 -5.01
C SER A 59 13.90 -12.13 -4.10
N LYS A 60 14.30 -10.88 -3.84
CA LYS A 60 15.39 -10.55 -2.90
C LYS A 60 15.11 -11.07 -1.49
N ARG A 61 13.85 -10.99 -1.01
CA ARG A 61 13.45 -11.57 0.29
C ARG A 61 13.55 -13.10 0.29
N LYS A 62 13.16 -13.77 -0.81
CA LYS A 62 13.31 -15.22 -0.96
C LYS A 62 14.78 -15.65 -0.84
N TYR A 63 15.69 -14.99 -1.54
CA TYR A 63 17.13 -15.31 -1.45
C TYR A 63 17.73 -15.02 -0.07
N GLN A 64 17.26 -14.00 0.64
CA GLN A 64 17.70 -13.74 2.02
C GLN A 64 17.21 -14.80 3.00
N ILE A 65 16.01 -15.36 2.79
CA ILE A 65 15.49 -16.46 3.58
C ILE A 65 16.29 -17.74 3.28
N GLU A 66 16.49 -18.08 2.00
CA GLU A 66 17.26 -19.27 1.59
C GLU A 66 18.75 -19.19 1.96
N GLY A 67 19.33 -17.98 2.04
CA GLY A 67 20.70 -17.75 2.52
C GLY A 67 20.87 -17.72 4.04
N ALA A 68 19.76 -17.64 4.80
CA ALA A 68 19.76 -17.70 6.26
C ALA A 68 19.57 -19.13 6.79
N ASP A 69 19.25 -20.10 5.93
CA ASP A 69 18.95 -21.49 6.31
C ASP A 69 20.19 -22.39 6.54
N ALA A 70 21.40 -21.82 6.66
CA ALA A 70 22.61 -22.57 7.03
C ALA A 70 23.04 -22.39 8.50
N SER A 71 22.30 -21.66 9.34
CA SER A 71 22.62 -21.54 10.76
C SER A 71 21.38 -21.29 11.60
N GLU A 72 21.02 -22.32 12.38
CA GLU A 72 20.04 -22.33 13.48
C GLU A 72 18.56 -22.62 13.11
N GLY A 73 18.31 -23.92 12.88
CA GLY A 73 17.43 -24.63 13.82
C GLY A 73 15.93 -24.56 13.55
N SER A 74 15.44 -25.57 12.82
CA SER A 74 14.09 -26.08 13.05
C SER A 74 13.92 -26.43 14.53
N ARG A 75 12.99 -25.75 15.21
CA ARG A 75 11.97 -26.31 16.12
C ARG A 75 11.52 -25.24 17.10
N LEU A 76 10.27 -24.77 16.91
CA LEU A 76 9.31 -24.46 17.98
C LEU A 76 9.95 -24.08 19.34
N LYS A 77 10.63 -22.94 19.41
CA LYS A 77 11.12 -22.43 20.70
C LYS A 77 9.96 -21.74 21.40
N GLY A 78 9.14 -22.53 22.08
CA GLY A 78 8.14 -22.07 23.06
C GLY A 78 8.81 -21.42 24.27
N GLY A 79 9.54 -20.32 24.03
CA GLY A 79 10.48 -19.78 25.01
C GLY A 79 10.87 -18.32 24.83
N ASP A 80 10.36 -17.60 23.83
CA ASP A 80 10.46 -16.14 23.83
C ASP A 80 9.43 -15.59 24.83
N ARG A 81 9.84 -15.62 26.11
CA ARG A 81 9.21 -14.81 27.14
C ARG A 81 9.41 -13.36 26.69
N ILE A 82 8.37 -12.77 26.08
CA ILE A 82 8.32 -11.34 25.78
C ILE A 82 8.62 -10.61 27.09
N SER A 83 9.87 -10.17 27.25
CA SER A 83 10.35 -9.41 28.40
C SER A 83 9.71 -8.04 28.30
N GLY A 84 8.72 -7.79 29.17
CA GLY A 84 7.92 -6.57 29.14
C GLY A 84 6.43 -6.75 28.89
N TRP A 85 5.92 -7.98 28.71
CA TRP A 85 4.46 -8.18 28.65
C TRP A 85 3.84 -7.88 30.02
N ASN A 86 3.23 -6.71 30.13
CA ASN A 86 2.55 -6.19 31.31
C ASN A 86 1.55 -7.22 31.86
N THR A 87 1.63 -7.50 33.16
CA THR A 87 0.76 -8.46 33.89
C THR A 87 -0.73 -8.25 33.59
N ARG A 88 -1.14 -7.00 33.34
CA ARG A 88 -2.51 -6.63 32.98
C ARG A 88 -2.95 -7.18 31.63
N ALA A 89 -2.09 -7.12 30.61
CA ALA A 89 -2.39 -7.64 29.28
C ALA A 89 -2.44 -9.19 29.28
N ARG A 90 -1.58 -9.85 30.07
CA ARG A 90 -1.66 -11.31 30.28
C ARG A 90 -2.99 -11.73 30.89
N GLY A 91 -3.45 -11.02 31.93
CA GLY A 91 -4.71 -11.31 32.61
C GLY A 91 -5.95 -11.06 31.75
N PHE A 92 -5.88 -10.13 30.79
CA PHE A 92 -6.94 -9.90 29.82
C PHE A 92 -6.99 -11.04 28.78
N CYS A 93 -5.85 -11.38 28.17
CA CYS A 93 -5.78 -12.47 27.20
C CYS A 93 -6.22 -13.81 27.80
N ASN A 94 -5.80 -14.14 29.03
CA ASN A 94 -6.26 -15.36 29.71
C ASN A 94 -7.78 -15.38 29.95
N ARG A 95 -8.40 -14.24 30.27
CA ARG A 95 -9.86 -14.16 30.44
C ARG A 95 -10.60 -14.38 29.13
N ILE A 96 -10.11 -13.77 28.04
CA ILE A 96 -10.68 -13.95 26.70
C ILE A 96 -10.55 -15.41 26.25
N LEU A 97 -9.36 -16.01 26.41
CA LEU A 97 -9.11 -17.40 26.03
C LEU A 97 -9.98 -18.38 26.83
N ASN A 98 -10.14 -18.17 28.14
CA ASN A 98 -11.02 -18.99 28.97
C ASN A 98 -12.52 -18.82 28.63
N ALA A 99 -12.93 -17.64 28.17
CA ALA A 99 -14.31 -17.38 27.77
C ALA A 99 -14.64 -17.98 26.39
N LEU A 100 -13.68 -17.95 25.46
CA LEU A 100 -13.84 -18.49 24.11
C LEU A 100 -13.62 -20.01 24.04
N CYS A 101 -12.79 -20.54 24.92
CA CYS A 101 -12.47 -21.96 24.96
C CYS A 101 -12.31 -22.45 26.42
N PRO A 102 -13.43 -22.75 27.11
CA PRO A 102 -13.40 -23.29 28.48
C PRO A 102 -12.61 -24.60 28.60
N CYS A 103 -12.35 -25.26 27.47
CA CYS A 103 -11.70 -26.57 27.36
C CYS A 103 -10.20 -26.53 27.66
N LEU A 104 -9.53 -25.37 27.52
CA LEU A 104 -8.07 -25.25 27.66
C LEU A 104 -7.55 -25.35 29.11
N THR A 105 -8.43 -25.20 30.11
CA THR A 105 -8.06 -25.39 31.52
C THR A 105 -8.37 -26.79 32.04
N ASN A 106 -9.04 -27.64 31.25
CA ASN A 106 -9.16 -29.05 31.56
C ASN A 106 -7.88 -29.75 31.13
N ASN A 107 -6.86 -29.70 31.98
CA ASN A 107 -5.89 -30.78 32.05
C ASN A 107 -6.69 -32.05 32.39
N GLY A 108 -7.13 -32.75 31.34
CA GLY A 108 -7.62 -34.12 31.47
C GLY A 108 -6.53 -34.92 32.16
N LYS A 109 -6.92 -35.58 33.25
CA LYS A 109 -6.10 -36.62 33.89
C LYS A 109 -5.70 -37.68 32.87
#